data_AF-A0A350IA35-F1
#
_entry.id   AF-A0A350IA35-F1
#
_cell.length_a   1.000
_cell.length_b   1.000
_cell.length_c   1.000
_cell.angle_alpha   90.00
_cell.angle_beta   90.00
_cell.angle_gamma   90.00
#
_symmetry.space_group_name_H-M   'P 1'
#
loop_
_entity.id
_entity.type
_entity.pdbx_description
1 polymer ?
#
loop_
_entity_poly.entity_id
_entity_poly.type
_entity_poly.pdbx_seq_one_letter_code
_entity_poly.pdbx_strand_id
1 'polypeptide(L)' 'MTEQAIQKKRIKQLEAEGYYVLKLVKTNKNGIPDLVAFKPNADVLFSEVKTPTGKLSTLQEYRLKELDKYGFKTEVYRGI' A
#
# COMPACT_ATOMS: atom_id res chain seq x y z
N MET A 1 -13.17 -0.20 12.46
CA MET A 1 -13.19 -0.03 10.98
C MET A 1 -12.50 -1.25 10.37
N THR A 2 -13.07 -1.86 9.34
CA THR A 2 -12.45 -3.02 8.66
C THR A 2 -11.27 -2.56 7.79
N GLU A 3 -10.33 -3.46 7.46
CA GLU A 3 -9.24 -3.13 6.53
C GLU A 3 -9.77 -2.65 5.19
N GLN A 4 -10.88 -3.22 4.71
CA GLN A 4 -11.55 -2.76 3.48
C GLN A 4 -12.03 -1.30 3.59
N ALA A 5 -12.60 -0.89 4.73
CA ALA A 5 -13.04 0.48 4.94
C ALA A 5 -11.85 1.45 5.06
N ILE A 6 -10.77 1.03 5.72
CA ILE A 6 -9.51 1.81 5.78
C ILE A 6 -8.89 1.95 4.39
N GLN A 7 -8.86 0.87 3.61
CA GLN A 7 -8.35 0.87 2.24
C GLN A 7 -9.14 1.83 1.36
N LYS A 8 -10.48 1.81 1.44
CA LYS A 8 -11.34 2.76 0.71
C LYS A 8 -11.08 4.21 1.13
N LYS A 9 -10.83 4.47 2.43
CA LYS A 9 -10.44 5.80 2.93
C LYS A 9 -9.10 6.23 2.35
N ARG A 10 -8.09 5.35 2.34
CA ARG A 10 -6.74 5.65 1.84
C ARG A 10 -6.73 5.93 0.35
N ILE A 11 -7.46 5.16 -0.45
CA ILE A 11 -7.63 5.41 -1.89
C ILE A 11 -8.13 6.84 -2.12
N LYS A 12 -9.23 7.25 -1.46
CA LYS A 12 -9.79 8.60 -1.62
C LYS A 12 -8.82 9.71 -1.21
N GLN A 13 -8.04 9.49 -0.14
CA GLN A 13 -7.03 10.45 0.30
C GLN A 13 -5.93 10.61 -0.74
N LEU A 14 -5.35 9.50 -1.21
CA LEU A 14 -4.30 9.52 -2.22
C LEU A 14 -4.79 10.11 -3.55
N GLU A 15 -6.01 9.77 -3.98
CA GLU A 15 -6.63 10.38 -5.17
C GLU A 15 -6.80 11.90 -5.02
N ALA A 16 -7.24 12.38 -3.84
CA ALA A 16 -7.34 13.81 -3.56
C ALA A 16 -5.96 14.52 -3.50
N GLU A 17 -4.90 13.79 -3.16
CA GLU A 17 -3.50 14.25 -3.21
C GLU A 17 -2.90 14.23 -4.62
N GLY A 18 -3.67 13.80 -5.63
CA GLY A 18 -3.29 13.77 -7.04
C GLY A 18 -2.62 12.48 -7.50
N TYR A 19 -2.74 11.39 -6.72
CA TYR A 19 -2.26 10.08 -7.14
C TYR A 19 -3.29 9.38 -8.03
N TYR A 20 -2.81 8.63 -9.01
CA TYR A 20 -3.56 7.55 -9.65
C TYR A 20 -3.35 6.26 -8.84
N VAL A 21 -4.42 5.68 -8.29
CA VAL A 21 -4.32 4.56 -7.34
C VAL A 21 -4.89 3.29 -7.94
N LEU A 22 -4.13 2.19 -7.87
CA LEU A 22 -4.57 0.85 -8.26
C LEU A 22 -4.58 -0.08 -7.04
N LYS A 23 -5.61 -0.92 -6.96
CA LYS A 23 -5.65 -2.04 -6.02
C LYS A 23 -4.94 -3.25 -6.62
N LEU A 24 -3.99 -3.82 -5.88
CA LEU A 24 -3.24 -5.01 -6.28
C LEU A 24 -3.97 -6.26 -5.77
N VAL A 25 -4.74 -6.89 -6.66
CA VAL A 25 -5.53 -8.09 -6.32
C VAL A 25 -4.82 -9.38 -6.73
N LYS A 26 -4.19 -9.39 -7.90
CA LYS A 26 -3.52 -10.57 -8.45
C LYS A 26 -2.17 -10.18 -9.02
N THR A 27 -1.12 -10.72 -8.43
CA THR A 27 0.27 -10.51 -8.83
C THR A 27 0.99 -11.86 -8.83
N ASN A 28 2.16 -11.94 -9.47
CA ASN A 28 3.03 -13.12 -9.41
C ASN A 28 3.76 -13.26 -8.06
N LYS A 29 3.72 -12.23 -7.21
CA LYS A 29 4.37 -12.20 -5.88
C LYS A 29 3.32 -12.06 -4.78
N ASN A 30 3.09 -13.13 -4.04
CA ASN A 30 2.22 -13.09 -2.86
C ASN A 30 2.77 -12.16 -1.78
N GLY A 31 1.85 -11.61 -0.98
CA GLY A 31 2.16 -10.66 0.09
C GLY A 31 2.59 -9.27 -0.40
N ILE A 32 2.36 -8.95 -1.68
CA ILE A 32 2.53 -7.60 -2.21
C ILE A 32 1.58 -6.63 -1.48
N PRO A 33 1.96 -5.35 -1.30
CA PRO A 33 1.08 -4.35 -0.71
C PRO A 33 -0.27 -4.24 -1.41
N ASP A 34 -1.30 -3.91 -0.65
CA ASP A 34 -2.68 -3.78 -1.11
C ASP A 34 -2.87 -2.78 -2.27
N LEU A 35 -2.16 -1.66 -2.22
CA LEU A 35 -2.31 -0.53 -3.13
C LEU A 35 -0.96 -0.14 -3.74
N VAL A 36 -1.03 0.35 -4.97
CA VAL A 36 0.05 1.13 -5.59
C VAL A 36 -0.53 2.47 -6.07
N ALA A 37 0.16 3.55 -5.74
CA ALA A 37 -0.24 4.91 -6.06
C ALA A 37 0.87 5.59 -6.86
N PHE A 38 0.50 6.20 -7.99
CA PHE A 38 1.40 6.85 -8.93
C PHE A 38 1.14 8.35 -8.95
N LYS A 39 2.19 9.16 -8.85
CA LYS A 39 2.13 10.62 -8.98
C LYS A 39 3.02 11.08 -10.15
N PRO A 40 2.75 12.25 -10.78
CA PRO A 40 3.67 12.83 -11.74
C PRO A 40 5.11 12.91 -11.20
N ASN A 41 6.09 12.79 -12.10
CA ASN A 41 7.53 12.74 -11.78
C ASN A 41 8.00 11.44 -11.11
N ALA A 42 7.35 10.32 -11.42
CA ALA A 42 7.78 8.97 -11.05
C ALA A 42 7.78 8.66 -9.55
N ASP A 43 7.00 9.39 -8.75
CA ASP A 43 6.75 9.04 -7.35
C ASP A 43 5.75 7.87 -7.29
N VAL A 44 6.26 6.68 -6.96
CA VAL A 44 5.46 5.46 -6.78
C VAL A 44 5.46 5.08 -5.30
N LEU A 45 4.26 4.96 -4.73
CA LEU A 45 4.02 4.53 -3.35
C LEU A 45 3.30 3.17 -3.35
N PHE A 46 3.87 2.19 -2.67
CA PHE A 46 3.17 0.96 -2.31
C PHE A 46 2.64 1.06 -0.88
N SER A 47 1.35 0.85 -0.69
CA SER A 47 0.69 0.98 0.61
C SER A 47 0.05 -0.34 1.02
N GLU A 48 0.57 -0.96 2.07
CA GLU A 48 -0.06 -2.10 2.75
C GLU A 48 -1.04 -1.57 3.79
N VAL A 49 -2.30 -1.98 3.73
CA VAL A 49 -3.35 -1.48 4.60
C VAL A 49 -3.58 -2.45 5.75
N LYS A 50 -3.52 -1.96 6.98
CA LYS A 50 -3.85 -2.72 8.18
C LYS A 50 -4.88 -2.02 9.03
N THR A 51 -5.59 -2.79 9.85
CA THR A 51 -6.29 -2.18 10.99
C THR A 51 -5.28 -1.56 11.97
N PRO A 52 -5.72 -0.71 12.91
CA PRO A 52 -4.83 -0.18 13.96
C PRO A 52 -4.01 -1.25 14.67
N THR A 53 -4.61 -2.43 14.93
CA THR A 53 -3.96 -3.57 15.61
C THR A 53 -3.50 -4.67 14.65
N GLY A 54 -3.73 -4.50 13.34
CA GLY A 54 -3.40 -5.50 12.32
C GLY A 54 -1.89 -5.72 12.20
N LYS A 55 -1.46 -6.97 12.22
CA LYS A 55 -0.05 -7.34 12.10
C LYS A 55 0.30 -7.62 10.64
N LEU A 56 1.53 -7.29 10.25
CA LEU A 56 2.07 -7.77 8.99
C LEU A 56 2.34 -9.28 9.12
N SER A 57 2.10 -10.02 8.05
CA SER A 57 2.70 -11.35 7.92
C SER A 57 4.19 -11.22 7.59
N THR A 58 4.97 -12.24 7.93
CA THR A 58 6.41 -12.30 7.59
C THR A 58 6.66 -12.11 6.09
N LEU A 59 5.75 -12.60 5.23
CA LEU A 59 5.86 -12.42 3.79
C LEU A 59 5.64 -10.96 3.36
N GLN A 60 4.69 -10.25 3.98
CA GLN A 60 4.48 -8.82 3.71
C GLN A 60 5.67 -7.99 4.15
N GLU A 61 6.25 -8.28 5.33
CA GLU A 61 7.49 -7.63 5.78
C GLU A 61 8.64 -7.86 4.79
N TYR A 62 8.78 -9.08 4.28
CA TYR A 62 9.76 -9.40 3.25
C TYR A 62 9.52 -8.57 1.97
N ARG A 63 8.27 -8.46 1.49
CA ARG A 63 7.95 -7.71 0.26
C ARG A 63 8.14 -6.21 0.42
N LEU A 64 7.82 -5.64 1.57
CA LEU A 64 8.10 -4.23 1.86
C LEU A 64 9.60 -3.94 1.79
N LYS A 65 10.42 -4.79 2.43
CA LYS A 65 11.90 -4.70 2.35
C LYS A 65 12.43 -4.91 0.93
N GLU A 66 11.83 -5.82 0.17
CA GLU A 66 12.18 -6.05 -1.23
C GLU A 66 11.92 -4.80 -2.08
N LEU A 67 10.73 -4.19 -1.97
CA LEU A 67 10.35 -2.96 -2.68
C LEU A 67 11.24 -1.77 -2.30
N ASP A 68 11.54 -1.61 -1.01
CA ASP A 68 12.44 -0.57 -0.50
C ASP A 68 13.85 -0.70 -1.09
N LYS A 69 14.38 -1.93 -1.24
CA LYS A 69 15.66 -2.19 -1.91
C LYS A 69 15.67 -1.80 -3.40
N TYR A 70 14.52 -1.80 -4.06
CA TYR A 70 14.39 -1.31 -5.45
C TYR A 70 14.20 0.22 -5.52
N GLY A 71 14.20 0.92 -4.37
CA GLY A 71 14.04 2.36 -4.28
C GLY A 71 12.58 2.84 -4.32
N PHE A 72 11.61 1.94 -4.15
CA PHE A 72 10.20 2.33 -4.09
C PHE A 72 9.82 2.80 -2.69
N LYS A 73 8.99 3.84 -2.61
CA LYS A 73 8.39 4.25 -1.34
C LYS A 73 7.38 3.19 -0.91
N THR A 74 7.46 2.78 0.36
CA THR A 74 6.51 1.83 0.95
C THR A 74 5.94 2.37 2.25
N GLU A 75 4.70 2.00 2.57
CA GLU A 75 4.07 2.34 3.85
C GLU A 75 3.20 1.20 4.39
N VAL A 76 2.97 1.23 5.70
CA VAL A 76 1.94 0.44 6.39
C VAL A 76 0.87 1.42 6.90
N TYR A 77 -0.22 1.56 6.17
CA TYR A 77 -1.27 2.52 6.50
C TYR A 77 -2.30 1.91 7.46
N ARG A 78 -2.47 2.54 8.62
CA ARG A 78 -3.31 2.03 9.74
C ARG A 78 -4.63 2.77 9.94
N GLY A 79 -4.95 3.75 9.10
CA GLY A 79 -6.23 4.46 9.11
C GLY A 79 -6.43 5.52 10.20
N ILE A 80 -5.41 5.74 11.05
CA ILE A 80 -5.37 6.78 12.09
C ILE A 80 -5.02 8.11 11.44
#